data_AF-A0A927ID22-F1
#
_entry.id   AF-A0A927ID22-F1
#
_cell.length_a   1.000
_cell.length_b   1.000
_cell.length_c   1.000
_cell.angle_alpha   90.00
_cell.angle_beta   90.00
_cell.angle_gamma   90.00
#
_symmetry.space_group_name_H-M   'P 1'
#
loop_
_entity.id
_entity.type
_entity.pdbx_description
1 polymer ?
#
loop_
_entity_poly.entity_id
_entity_poly.type
_entity_poly.pdbx_seq_one_letter_code
_entity_poly.pdbx_strand_id
1 'polypeptide(L)'
;MQLAAIVVSLALSVVGIALLARAVAQFVRFFKLGQPAPAGSRANDPWQRSVTLVREFLGHTRMNKWGVVGVAHWFVAIGFLTLPPTIIAAYGQLFVPDWTLPVLGGWLPYELYIEFIGVATTLG
;
A
#
# COMPACT_ATOMS: atom_id res chain seq x y z
N MET A 1 -28.05 8.01 -4.50
CA MET A 1 -26.76 8.20 -3.80
C MET A 1 -25.53 7.99 -4.69
N GLN A 2 -25.62 7.28 -5.82
CA GLN A 2 -24.46 6.98 -6.69
C GLN A 2 -23.71 8.23 -7.18
N LEU A 3 -24.42 9.25 -7.69
CA LEU A 3 -23.79 10.50 -8.12
C LEU A 3 -22.98 11.17 -7.00
N ALA A 4 -23.52 11.19 -5.78
CA ALA A 4 -22.82 11.72 -4.62
C ALA A 4 -21.55 10.90 -4.31
N ALA A 5 -21.63 9.56 -4.35
CA ALA A 5 -20.49 8.68 -4.15
C ALA A 5 -19.38 8.89 -5.19
N ILE A 6 -19.75 9.05 -6.47
CA ILE A 6 -18.81 9.36 -7.55
C ILE A 6 -18.14 10.72 -7.30
N VAL A 7 -18.94 11.77 -7.10
CA VAL A 7 -18.43 13.14 -6.97
C VAL A 7 -17.51 13.27 -5.75
N VAL A 8 -17.94 12.77 -4.58
CA VAL A 8 -17.15 12.88 -3.34
C VAL A 8 -15.86 12.05 -3.45
N SER A 9 -15.95 10.80 -3.89
CA SER A 9 -14.77 9.92 -3.99
C SER A 9 -13.75 10.48 -4.97
N LEU A 10 -14.16 10.86 -6.18
CA LEU A 10 -13.24 11.39 -7.18
C LEU A 10 -12.65 12.74 -6.78
N ALA A 11 -13.45 13.64 -6.19
CA ALA A 11 -12.95 14.93 -5.72
C ALA A 11 -11.89 14.77 -4.63
N LEU A 12 -12.16 13.94 -3.61
CA LEU A 12 -11.21 13.67 -2.53
C LEU A 12 -9.94 13.01 -3.05
N SER A 13 -10.05 12.09 -4.01
CA SER A 13 -8.89 11.42 -4.61
C SER A 13 -8.03 12.37 -5.42
N VAL A 14 -8.62 13.25 -6.22
CA VAL A 14 -7.88 14.29 -6.95
C VAL A 14 -7.14 15.20 -5.97
N VAL A 15 -7.81 15.67 -4.92
CA VAL A 15 -7.18 16.51 -3.89
C VAL A 15 -6.05 15.76 -3.19
N GLY A 16 -6.28 14.51 -2.78
CA GLY A 16 -5.27 13.67 -2.13
C GLY A 16 -4.04 13.45 -2.99
N ILE A 17 -4.22 13.10 -4.27
CA ILE A 17 -3.13 12.92 -5.23
C ILE A 17 -2.37 14.23 -5.45
N ALA A 18 -3.06 15.36 -5.57
CA ALA A 18 -2.42 16.67 -5.73
C ALA A 18 -1.56 17.05 -4.51
N LEU A 19 -2.06 16.82 -3.30
CA LEU A 19 -1.32 17.04 -2.06
C LEU A 19 -0.12 16.09 -1.93
N LEU A 20 -0.30 14.81 -2.27
CA LEU A 20 0.78 13.84 -2.29
C LEU A 20 1.87 14.23 -3.29
N ALA A 21 1.50 14.59 -4.51
CA ALA A 21 2.43 15.04 -5.55
C ALA A 21 3.21 16.29 -5.09
N ARG A 22 2.53 17.25 -4.45
CA ARG A 22 3.17 18.42 -3.84
C ARG A 22 4.18 18.02 -2.77
N ALA A 23 3.82 17.13 -1.86
CA ALA A 23 4.71 16.67 -0.78
C ALA A 23 5.93 15.93 -1.33
N VAL A 24 5.74 15.04 -2.30
CA VAL A 24 6.83 14.35 -3.00
C VAL A 24 7.75 15.35 -3.69
N ALA A 25 7.22 16.35 -4.39
CA ALA A 25 8.02 17.39 -5.01
C ALA A 25 8.84 18.19 -3.98
N GLN A 26 8.27 18.48 -2.81
CA GLN A 26 8.98 19.12 -1.71
C GLN A 26 10.13 18.24 -1.18
N PHE A 27 9.89 16.95 -0.96
CA PHE A 27 10.95 16.02 -0.54
C PHE A 27 12.06 15.90 -1.57
N VAL A 28 11.74 15.77 -2.85
CA VAL A 28 12.75 15.71 -3.92
C VAL A 28 13.58 16.99 -3.97
N ARG A 29 12.95 18.17 -3.84
CA ARG A 29 13.68 19.45 -3.75
C ARG A 29 14.60 19.48 -2.54
N PHE A 30 14.11 19.03 -1.38
CA PHE A 30 14.89 18.97 -0.15
C PHE A 30 16.09 18.03 -0.28
N PHE A 31 15.91 16.82 -0.80
CA PHE A 31 17.01 15.86 -0.99
C PHE A 31 18.09 16.38 -1.94
N LYS A 32 17.72 17.15 -2.96
CA LYS A 32 18.66 17.77 -3.90
C LYS A 32 19.54 18.87 -3.27
N LEU A 33 19.21 19.35 -2.06
CA LEU A 33 20.08 20.27 -1.32
C LEU A 33 21.28 19.55 -0.68
N GLY A 34 21.21 18.23 -0.52
CA GLY A 34 22.29 17.42 0.05
C GLY A 34 23.46 17.24 -0.90
N GLN A 35 24.64 16.94 -0.34
CA GLN A 35 25.81 16.55 -1.13
C GLN A 35 25.56 15.21 -1.85
N PRO A 36 26.12 15.01 -3.06
CA PRO A 36 26.09 13.72 -3.72
C PRO A 36 26.68 12.63 -2.81
N ALA A 37 26.02 11.47 -2.76
CA ALA A 37 26.60 10.32 -2.09
C ALA A 37 27.90 9.90 -2.82
N PRO A 38 28.92 9.40 -2.10
CA PRO A 38 30.14 8.89 -2.74
C PRO A 38 29.81 7.90 -3.85
N ALA A 39 30.54 7.96 -4.96
CA ALA A 39 30.29 7.11 -6.12
C ALA A 39 30.28 5.62 -5.72
N GLY A 40 29.25 4.89 -6.14
CA GLY A 40 29.09 3.47 -5.82
C GLY A 40 28.51 3.16 -4.43
N SER A 41 28.52 4.09 -3.47
CA SER A 41 28.06 3.85 -2.08
C SER A 41 26.58 3.49 -1.92
N ARG A 42 25.75 3.82 -2.93
CA ARG A 42 24.31 3.53 -2.94
C ARG A 42 23.92 2.36 -3.84
N ALA A 43 24.82 1.91 -4.71
CA ALA A 43 24.54 0.91 -5.75
C ALA A 43 25.33 -0.39 -5.56
N ASN A 44 26.12 -0.51 -4.49
CA ASN A 44 26.82 -1.75 -4.17
C ASN A 44 25.83 -2.85 -3.74
N ASP A 45 26.19 -4.10 -4.07
CA ASP A 45 25.51 -5.33 -3.66
C ASP A 45 23.98 -5.33 -3.84
N PRO A 46 23.45 -4.92 -5.02
CA PRO A 46 22.01 -4.70 -5.20
C PRO A 46 21.19 -5.96 -4.94
N TRP A 47 21.73 -7.13 -5.30
CA TRP A 47 21.10 -8.43 -5.04
C TRP A 47 20.94 -8.71 -3.55
N GLN A 48 22.04 -8.67 -2.79
CA GLN A 48 22.03 -8.99 -1.37
C GLN A 48 21.14 -8.02 -0.59
N ARG A 49 21.13 -6.74 -0.98
CA ARG A 49 20.27 -5.72 -0.37
C ARG A 49 18.79 -5.95 -0.68
N SER A 50 18.46 -6.36 -1.91
CA SER A 50 17.07 -6.68 -2.28
C SER A 50 16.57 -7.92 -1.54
N VAL A 51 17.37 -8.98 -1.46
CA VAL A 51 17.04 -10.19 -0.68
C VAL A 51 16.84 -9.84 0.79
N THR A 52 17.73 -9.02 1.35
CA THR A 52 17.61 -8.55 2.74
C THR A 52 16.33 -7.74 2.95
N LEU A 53 16.01 -6.81 2.03
CA LEU A 53 14.78 -6.03 2.07
C LEU A 53 13.56 -6.94 2.09
N VAL A 54 13.45 -7.87 1.14
CA VAL A 54 12.30 -8.78 1.05
C VAL A 54 12.17 -9.61 2.32
N ARG A 55 13.27 -10.17 2.84
CA ARG A 55 13.28 -10.97 4.06
C ARG A 55 12.82 -10.17 5.28
N GLU A 56 13.38 -8.98 5.47
CA GLU A 56 13.09 -8.12 6.61
C GLU A 56 11.66 -7.54 6.54
N PHE A 57 11.23 -7.18 5.33
CA PHE A 57 9.92 -6.60 5.09
C PHE A 57 8.80 -7.63 5.20
N LEU A 58 8.86 -8.73 4.45
CA LEU A 58 7.80 -9.76 4.50
C LEU A 58 7.84 -10.55 5.82
N GLY A 59 9.03 -10.83 6.35
CA GLY A 59 9.18 -11.58 7.58
C GLY A 59 8.96 -10.77 8.85
N HIS A 60 8.95 -9.42 8.77
CA HIS A 60 8.91 -8.51 9.92
C HIS A 60 9.91 -8.90 11.03
N THR A 61 11.05 -9.46 10.67
CA THR A 61 11.99 -10.12 11.60
C THR A 61 12.48 -9.20 12.72
N ARG A 62 12.64 -7.90 12.44
CA ARG A 62 12.98 -6.89 13.45
C ARG A 62 11.79 -6.43 14.29
N MET A 63 10.63 -6.23 13.68
CA MET A 63 9.42 -5.75 14.39
C MET A 63 8.81 -6.84 15.27
N ASN A 64 8.86 -8.11 14.85
CA ASN A 64 8.34 -9.24 15.61
C ASN A 64 9.08 -9.50 16.94
N LYS A 65 10.24 -8.85 17.15
CA LYS A 65 10.89 -8.82 18.47
C LYS A 65 10.07 -8.08 19.53
N TRP A 66 9.06 -7.32 19.11
CA TRP A 66 8.13 -6.57 19.95
C TRP A 66 6.87 -7.38 20.26
N GLY A 67 6.91 -8.70 20.03
CA GLY A 67 5.85 -9.64 20.39
C GLY A 67 4.54 -9.35 19.65
N VAL A 68 3.46 -9.16 20.40
CA VAL A 68 2.10 -8.96 19.87
C VAL A 68 2.03 -7.74 18.94
N VAL A 69 2.68 -6.63 19.30
CA VAL A 69 2.66 -5.40 18.48
C VAL A 69 3.29 -5.64 17.11
N GLY A 70 4.35 -6.47 17.05
CA GLY A 70 4.99 -6.80 15.77
C GLY A 70 4.10 -7.62 14.86
N VAL A 71 3.38 -8.59 15.42
CA VAL A 71 2.38 -9.40 14.69
C VAL A 71 1.20 -8.54 14.23
N ALA A 72 0.72 -7.65 15.11
CA ALA A 72 -0.36 -6.72 14.81
C ALA A 72 0.01 -5.78 13.64
N HIS A 73 1.18 -5.15 13.71
CA HIS A 73 1.72 -4.32 12.62
C HIS A 73 1.94 -5.10 11.33
N TRP A 74 2.31 -6.39 11.41
CA TRP A 74 2.46 -7.23 10.22
C TRP A 74 1.14 -7.34 9.46
N PHE A 75 0.01 -7.57 10.14
CA PHE A 75 -1.30 -7.60 9.49
C PHE A 75 -1.65 -6.26 8.83
N VAL A 76 -1.39 -5.14 9.51
CA VAL A 76 -1.60 -3.81 8.92
C VAL A 76 -0.73 -3.60 7.67
N ALA A 77 0.53 -4.05 7.69
CA ALA A 77 1.42 -3.94 6.54
C ALA A 77 0.96 -4.80 5.36
N ILE A 78 0.53 -6.04 5.60
CA ILE A 78 -0.03 -6.89 4.55
C ILE A 78 -1.34 -6.31 4.03
N GLY A 79 -2.23 -5.84 4.91
CA GLY A 79 -3.46 -5.17 4.52
C GLY A 79 -3.22 -3.95 3.63
N PHE A 80 -2.22 -3.13 3.96
CA PHE A 80 -1.83 -2.01 3.12
C PHE A 80 -1.38 -2.45 1.71
N LEU A 81 -0.65 -3.56 1.59
CA LEU A 81 -0.25 -4.14 0.30
C LEU A 81 -1.42 -4.78 -0.46
N THR A 82 -2.48 -5.18 0.25
CA THR A 82 -3.73 -5.70 -0.32
C THR A 82 -4.68 -4.59 -0.81
N LEU A 83 -4.48 -3.33 -0.38
CA LEU A 83 -5.35 -2.21 -0.76
C LEU A 83 -5.45 -1.94 -2.27
N PRO A 84 -4.40 -2.04 -3.10
CA PRO A 84 -4.50 -1.68 -4.51
C PRO A 84 -5.63 -2.41 -5.27
N PRO A 85 -5.73 -3.74 -5.26
CA PRO A 85 -6.83 -4.43 -5.94
C PRO A 85 -8.20 -4.13 -5.34
N THR A 86 -8.32 -3.93 -4.02
CA THR A 86 -9.62 -3.59 -3.38
C THR A 86 -10.07 -2.16 -3.68
N ILE A 87 -9.13 -1.21 -3.76
CA ILE A 87 -9.39 0.17 -4.19
C ILE A 87 -9.84 0.18 -5.65
N ILE A 88 -9.19 -0.57 -6.54
CA ILE A 88 -9.62 -0.70 -7.94
C ILE A 88 -11.06 -1.22 -8.01
N ALA A 89 -11.40 -2.24 -7.21
CA ALA A 89 -12.77 -2.73 -7.09
C ALA A 89 -13.76 -1.65 -6.61
N ALA A 90 -13.41 -0.92 -5.55
CA ALA A 90 -14.25 0.15 -5.02
C ALA A 90 -14.49 1.26 -6.06
N TYR A 91 -13.49 1.63 -6.87
CA TYR A 91 -13.68 2.59 -7.96
C TYR A 91 -14.60 2.07 -9.06
N GLY A 92 -14.47 0.80 -9.47
CA GLY A 92 -15.41 0.19 -10.42
C GLY A 92 -16.85 0.22 -9.91
N GLN A 93 -17.01 -0.06 -8.61
CA GLN A 93 -18.30 -0.05 -7.91
C GLN A 93 -18.97 1.32 -7.83
N LEU A 94 -18.24 2.42 -8.00
CA LEU A 94 -18.84 3.75 -8.13
C LEU A 94 -19.74 3.86 -9.37
N PHE A 95 -19.41 3.13 -10.45
CA PHE A 95 -20.12 3.22 -11.73
C PHE A 95 -21.05 2.03 -11.96
N VAL A 96 -20.60 0.83 -11.62
CA VAL A 96 -21.34 -0.42 -11.78
C VAL A 96 -21.35 -1.13 -10.43
N PRO A 97 -22.47 -1.15 -9.68
CA PRO A 97 -22.49 -1.58 -8.27
C PRO A 97 -21.95 -2.99 -8.01
N ASP A 98 -22.12 -3.88 -8.97
CA ASP A 98 -21.68 -5.28 -8.96
C ASP A 98 -20.34 -5.51 -9.68
N TRP A 99 -19.60 -4.43 -9.98
CA TRP A 99 -18.30 -4.54 -10.61
C TRP A 99 -17.32 -5.32 -9.74
N THR A 100 -16.57 -6.22 -10.38
CA THR A 100 -15.53 -7.00 -9.75
C THR A 100 -14.26 -7.02 -10.62
N LEU A 101 -13.13 -7.40 -10.01
CA LEU A 101 -11.86 -7.52 -10.72
C LEU A 101 -11.96 -8.57 -11.84
N PRO A 102 -11.48 -8.30 -13.07
CA PRO A 102 -11.65 -9.23 -14.21
C PRO A 102 -11.12 -10.65 -14.01
N VAL A 103 -10.09 -10.83 -13.17
CA VAL A 103 -9.43 -12.13 -12.93
C VAL A 103 -9.68 -12.66 -11.51
N LEU A 104 -9.81 -11.77 -10.53
CA LEU A 104 -9.89 -12.13 -9.11
C LEU A 104 -11.33 -12.06 -8.56
N GLY A 105 -12.25 -11.39 -9.26
CA GLY A 105 -13.65 -11.26 -8.85
C GLY A 105 -14.37 -12.60 -8.88
N GLY A 106 -15.14 -12.92 -7.84
CA GLY A 106 -15.83 -14.20 -7.72
C GLY A 106 -14.92 -15.37 -7.35
N TRP A 107 -13.61 -15.16 -7.25
CA TRP A 107 -12.68 -16.23 -6.86
C TRP A 107 -12.64 -16.35 -5.34
N LEU A 108 -13.39 -17.33 -4.82
CA LEU A 108 -13.61 -17.53 -3.38
C LEU A 108 -12.33 -17.45 -2.51
N PRO A 109 -11.17 -18.03 -2.88
CA PRO A 109 -9.95 -17.88 -2.09
C PRO A 109 -9.48 -16.43 -1.93
N TYR A 110 -9.61 -15.60 -2.97
CA TYR A 110 -9.26 -14.18 -2.91
C TYR A 110 -10.27 -13.41 -2.06
N GLU A 111 -11.57 -13.70 -2.20
CA GLU A 111 -12.62 -13.05 -1.40
C GLU A 111 -12.47 -13.35 0.09
N LEU A 112 -12.23 -14.62 0.46
CA LEU A 112 -11.95 -14.99 1.85
C LEU A 112 -10.67 -14.34 2.36
N TYR A 113 -9.64 -14.21 1.51
CA TYR A 113 -8.39 -13.56 1.88
C TYR A 113 -8.58 -12.07 2.20
N ILE A 114 -9.31 -11.32 1.37
CA ILE A 114 -9.52 -9.88 1.62
C ILE A 114 -10.42 -9.64 2.83
N GLU A 115 -11.41 -10.50 3.09
CA GLU A 115 -12.24 -10.44 4.31
C GLU A 115 -11.38 -10.69 5.56
N PHE A 116 -10.59 -11.77 5.55
CA PHE A 116 -9.68 -12.10 6.65
C PHE A 116 -8.68 -10.97 6.92
N ILE A 117 -8.01 -10.47 5.88
CA ILE A 117 -7.03 -9.39 6.04
C ILE A 117 -7.70 -8.08 6.45
N GLY A 118 -8.92 -7.79 5.98
CA GLY A 118 -9.69 -6.61 6.41
C GLY A 118 -9.96 -6.64 7.92
N VAL A 119 -10.42 -7.78 8.44
CA VAL A 119 -10.63 -7.97 9.88
C VAL A 119 -9.29 -7.91 10.64
N ALA A 120 -8.28 -8.65 10.18
CA ALA A 120 -6.98 -8.71 10.85
C ALA A 120 -6.27 -7.34 10.90
N THR A 121 -6.39 -6.53 9.85
CA THR A 121 -5.86 -5.16 9.80
C THR A 121 -6.62 -4.23 10.75
N THR A 122 -7.92 -4.45 10.95
CA THR A 122 -8.73 -3.64 11.88
C THR A 122 -8.38 -3.98 13.35
N LEU A 123 -8.02 -5.22 13.63
CA LEU A 123 -7.66 -5.70 14.95
C LEU A 123 -6.18 -5.51 15.30
N GLY A 124 -5.31 -5.34 14.30
CA GLY A 124 -3.88 -5.11 14.45
C GLY A 124 -3.54 -3.66 14.73
#